data_AF-A0AA51YLG4-F1
#
_entry.id   AF-A0AA51YLG4-F1
#
_cell.length_a   1.000
_cell.length_b   1.000
_cell.length_c   1.000
_cell.angle_alpha   90.00
_cell.angle_beta   90.00
_cell.angle_gamma   90.00
#
_symmetry.space_group_name_H-M   'P 1'
#
loop_
_entity.id
_entity.type
_entity.pdbx_description
1 polymer ?
#
loop_
_entity_poly.entity_id
_entity_poly.type
_entity_poly.pdbx_seq_one_letter_code
_entity_poly.pdbx_strand_id
1 'polypeptide(L)'
;MIPEIEKKMGIELYSTHTEGIGGVLRQEPEDFIVKEITNREEGDSGKNLILELTKTNWDMHHLVRDMSRKLGISQKRIGFAGTKDKRAKTTQKISIYDISEEDIENFYLKDVELKVIGKSTRSIGLGDLYGNEFIITVRDVDMKPDELNKTLEATTKEIAEYGGVPNFFGVQRFGAVRPVTHLVGEQLLRGDAEEAALIYIAKSFPDEMNDVKEVRDFVWETKDFAEGLKTYPLRLRYERAMMHYLVENPGDYAGSFSVLSPNIRKMFIHAYQSYVFNRIICKRIEKGLALNVASSGDILCFRNKEGLPDTDKMQASTDENVDGMNNLLKRGRAFITAPLVGYESEFAEGIPGELEMNVFHETEMSQEVFRMKKIPDLASKGLRREILLHCKPEYVTAEDELNPGKSKVTLTFSLPKGSYATTVLREYMKTDPLKMS
;
A
#
# COMPACT_ATOMS: atom_id res chain seq x y z
N MET A 1 -15.95 -12.36 10.60
CA MET A 1 -16.76 -11.21 10.13
C MET A 1 -15.80 -10.17 9.58
N ILE A 2 -16.08 -9.58 8.42
CA ILE A 2 -15.20 -8.55 7.82
C ILE A 2 -15.37 -7.23 8.57
N PRO A 3 -14.28 -6.55 9.01
CA PRO A 3 -14.36 -5.25 9.66
C PRO A 3 -15.08 -4.21 8.79
N GLU A 4 -15.94 -3.38 9.41
CA GLU A 4 -16.70 -2.34 8.69
C GLU A 4 -15.79 -1.34 7.95
N ILE A 5 -14.60 -1.07 8.50
CA ILE A 5 -13.61 -0.21 7.85
C ILE A 5 -13.14 -0.79 6.51
N GLU A 6 -12.98 -2.11 6.39
CA GLU A 6 -12.60 -2.78 5.13
C GLU A 6 -13.72 -2.73 4.11
N LYS A 7 -14.96 -2.94 4.54
CA LYS A 7 -16.15 -2.83 3.66
C LYS A 7 -16.28 -1.45 3.04
N LYS A 8 -16.04 -0.39 3.83
CA LYS A 8 -16.01 1.00 3.32
C LYS A 8 -14.95 1.21 2.24
N MET A 9 -13.89 0.40 2.23
CA MET A 9 -12.82 0.45 1.23
C MET A 9 -13.02 -0.55 0.08
N GLY A 10 -14.21 -1.14 -0.04
CA GLY A 10 -14.55 -2.07 -1.11
C GLY A 10 -13.99 -3.48 -0.91
N ILE A 11 -13.56 -3.83 0.31
CA ILE A 11 -13.07 -5.16 0.64
C ILE A 11 -14.13 -5.88 1.49
N GLU A 12 -14.89 -6.76 0.86
CA GLU A 12 -16.11 -7.35 1.42
C GLU A 12 -15.95 -8.83 1.85
N LEU A 13 -14.76 -9.42 1.65
CA LEU A 13 -14.49 -10.84 1.94
C LEU A 13 -13.02 -11.12 2.28
N TYR A 14 -12.76 -12.33 2.77
CA TYR A 14 -11.42 -12.95 2.79
C TYR A 14 -11.34 -13.97 1.65
N SER A 15 -10.14 -14.17 1.10
CA SER A 15 -9.93 -15.28 0.15
C SER A 15 -9.77 -16.64 0.85
N THR A 16 -9.37 -16.61 2.11
CA THR A 16 -9.19 -17.80 2.95
C THR A 16 -10.35 -18.01 3.90
N HIS A 17 -10.71 -19.27 4.14
CA HIS A 17 -11.91 -19.68 4.87
C HIS A 17 -11.62 -20.08 6.32
N THR A 18 -10.34 -20.14 6.69
CA THR A 18 -9.89 -20.42 8.06
C THR A 18 -10.26 -19.29 9.03
N GLU A 19 -10.32 -19.63 10.32
CA GLU A 19 -10.46 -18.62 11.37
C GLU A 19 -9.24 -17.69 11.42
N GLY A 20 -9.46 -16.44 11.83
CA GLY A 20 -8.38 -15.48 12.03
C GLY A 20 -7.62 -15.75 13.32
N ILE A 21 -6.29 -15.70 13.27
CA ILE A 21 -5.46 -15.87 14.47
C ILE A 21 -5.49 -14.65 15.41
N GLY A 22 -6.02 -13.51 14.96
CA GLY A 22 -6.00 -12.27 15.74
C GLY A 22 -4.57 -11.78 15.98
N GLY A 23 -4.23 -11.51 17.25
CA GLY A 23 -2.93 -11.01 17.67
C GLY A 23 -2.67 -9.54 17.33
N VAL A 24 -1.44 -9.11 17.62
CA VAL A 24 -0.94 -7.74 17.43
C VAL A 24 0.41 -7.75 16.73
N LEU A 25 0.68 -6.69 15.97
CA LEU A 25 1.97 -6.46 15.32
C LEU A 25 2.79 -5.42 16.09
N ARG A 26 4.11 -5.43 15.88
CA ARG A 26 5.03 -4.35 16.30
C ARG A 26 5.03 -4.09 17.81
N GLN A 27 4.83 -5.10 18.66
CA GLN A 27 4.99 -4.93 20.11
C GLN A 27 6.43 -4.49 20.42
N GLU A 28 7.40 -5.11 19.73
CA GLU A 28 8.77 -4.63 19.60
C GLU A 28 9.09 -4.28 18.13
N PRO A 29 10.05 -3.37 17.84
CA PRO A 29 10.51 -3.10 16.48
C PRO A 29 11.02 -4.35 15.75
N GLU A 30 11.63 -5.29 16.48
CA GLU A 30 12.16 -6.56 16.00
C GLU A 30 11.07 -7.56 15.58
N ASP A 31 9.82 -7.34 15.97
CA ASP A 31 8.69 -8.14 15.46
C ASP A 31 8.36 -7.81 14.00
N PHE A 32 8.96 -6.76 13.45
CA PHE A 32 8.72 -6.33 12.07
C PHE A 32 10.06 -6.13 11.37
N ILE A 33 10.60 -7.22 10.82
CA ILE A 33 11.87 -7.21 10.09
C ILE A 33 11.59 -7.08 8.59
N VAL A 34 12.28 -6.14 7.95
CA VAL A 34 12.19 -5.93 6.49
C VAL A 34 13.59 -5.93 5.89
N LYS A 35 13.84 -6.81 4.93
CA LYS A 35 15.11 -6.86 4.19
C LYS A 35 14.87 -6.55 2.73
N GLU A 36 15.62 -5.60 2.18
CA GLU A 36 15.51 -5.22 0.77
C GLU A 36 16.05 -6.32 -0.16
N ILE A 37 15.29 -6.61 -1.22
CA ILE A 37 15.71 -7.48 -2.31
C ILE A 37 16.19 -6.58 -3.45
N THR A 38 17.50 -6.39 -3.52
CA THR A 38 18.19 -5.57 -4.54
C THR A 38 18.00 -6.11 -5.96
N ASN A 39 17.94 -5.23 -6.95
CA ASN A 39 17.97 -5.58 -8.38
C ASN A 39 19.33 -5.31 -9.06
N ARG A 40 20.34 -5.00 -8.25
CA ARG A 40 21.68 -4.64 -8.68
C ARG A 40 22.76 -5.41 -7.95
N GLU A 41 23.82 -5.69 -8.69
CA GLU A 41 25.11 -6.20 -8.22
C GLU A 41 26.11 -5.04 -8.14
N GLU A 42 26.99 -5.09 -7.16
CA GLU A 42 28.02 -4.07 -6.96
C GLU A 42 29.39 -4.66 -7.31
N GLY A 43 30.31 -3.80 -7.75
CA GLY A 43 31.69 -4.18 -8.00
C GLY A 43 32.63 -3.57 -6.97
N ASP A 44 33.91 -3.44 -7.34
CA ASP A 44 34.95 -2.91 -6.44
C ASP A 44 35.49 -1.53 -6.88
N SER A 45 34.85 -0.90 -7.88
CA SER A 45 35.29 0.37 -8.45
C SER A 45 34.17 1.41 -8.55
N GLY A 46 34.59 2.68 -8.54
CA GLY A 46 33.68 3.84 -8.61
C GLY A 46 33.69 4.67 -7.34
N LYS A 47 33.12 5.87 -7.45
CA LYS A 47 33.10 6.86 -6.36
C LYS A 47 31.97 6.67 -5.36
N ASN A 48 30.97 5.84 -5.67
CA ASN A 48 29.90 5.57 -4.71
C ASN A 48 30.31 4.36 -3.89
N LEU A 49 30.54 4.55 -2.59
CA LEU A 49 30.66 3.44 -1.65
C LEU A 49 29.27 2.89 -1.39
N ILE A 50 29.09 1.59 -1.59
CA ILE A 50 27.81 0.91 -1.37
C ILE A 50 27.86 0.20 -0.03
N LEU A 51 26.84 0.48 0.78
CA LEU A 51 26.72 0.00 2.14
C LEU A 51 25.41 -0.77 2.29
N GLU A 52 25.44 -1.84 3.07
CA GLU A 52 24.25 -2.40 3.71
C GLU A 52 24.00 -1.61 5.00
N LEU A 53 22.84 -0.96 5.06
CA LEU A 53 22.36 -0.21 6.21
C LEU A 53 21.30 -1.05 6.93
N THR A 54 21.56 -1.37 8.19
CA THR A 54 20.54 -1.89 9.12
C THR A 54 20.17 -0.80 10.11
N LYS A 55 18.87 -0.52 10.25
CA LYS A 55 18.34 0.47 11.20
C LYS A 55 17.20 -0.12 12.02
N THR A 56 17.11 0.22 13.30
CA THR A 56 15.98 -0.12 14.17
C THR A 56 15.29 1.15 14.66
N ASN A 57 13.96 1.25 14.50
CA ASN A 57 13.15 2.38 14.98
C ASN A 57 13.49 3.78 14.40
N TRP A 58 14.11 3.82 13.21
CA TRP A 58 14.55 5.06 12.55
C TRP A 58 13.70 5.42 11.33
N ASP A 59 13.32 6.69 11.23
CA ASP A 59 12.81 7.27 9.99
C ASP A 59 13.98 7.55 9.03
N MET A 60 13.82 7.21 7.75
CA MET A 60 14.91 7.29 6.77
C MET A 60 15.41 8.72 6.55
N HIS A 61 14.52 9.72 6.51
CA HIS A 61 14.94 11.10 6.27
C HIS A 61 15.64 11.69 7.49
N HIS A 62 15.18 11.38 8.70
CA HIS A 62 15.89 11.73 9.92
C HIS A 62 17.26 11.06 10.00
N LEU A 63 17.34 9.77 9.64
CA LEU A 63 18.59 9.04 9.62
C LEU A 63 19.59 9.65 8.63
N VAL A 64 19.18 9.91 7.38
CA VAL A 64 20.02 10.55 6.35
C VAL A 64 20.53 11.90 6.82
N ARG A 65 19.67 12.72 7.44
CA ARG A 65 20.08 14.01 8.01
C ARG A 65 21.16 13.84 9.07
N ASP A 66 20.97 12.93 10.02
CA ASP A 66 21.88 12.77 11.16
C ASP A 66 23.19 12.09 10.75
N MET A 67 23.14 11.11 9.84
CA MET A 67 24.32 10.52 9.18
C MET A 67 25.14 11.57 8.44
N SER A 68 24.50 12.40 7.61
CA SER A 68 25.20 13.41 6.82
C SER A 68 25.94 14.43 7.69
N ARG A 69 25.35 14.82 8.83
CA ARG A 69 25.96 15.74 9.79
C ARG A 69 27.19 15.12 10.46
N LYS A 70 27.08 13.85 10.91
CA LYS A 70 28.19 13.15 11.56
C LYS A 70 29.35 12.87 10.62
N LEU A 71 29.06 12.52 9.37
CA LEU A 71 30.07 12.26 8.34
C LEU A 71 30.63 13.55 7.69
N GLY A 72 30.08 14.72 8.00
CA GLY A 72 30.52 15.99 7.40
C GLY A 72 30.21 16.11 5.90
N ILE A 73 29.16 15.45 5.41
CA ILE A 73 28.79 15.42 3.99
C ILE A 73 27.41 16.01 3.72
N SER A 74 27.11 16.31 2.47
CA SER A 74 25.76 16.69 2.04
C SER A 74 24.82 15.49 2.02
N GLN A 75 23.56 15.67 2.47
CA GLN A 75 22.50 14.65 2.36
C GLN A 75 22.31 14.14 0.92
N LYS A 76 22.56 15.00 -0.09
CA LYS A 76 22.43 14.64 -1.51
C LYS A 76 23.44 13.57 -1.96
N ARG A 77 24.50 13.33 -1.17
CA ARG A 77 25.48 12.27 -1.45
C ARG A 77 24.99 10.89 -1.01
N ILE A 78 23.92 10.82 -0.22
CA ILE A 78 23.35 9.56 0.27
C ILE A 78 22.16 9.17 -0.61
N GLY A 79 22.30 8.08 -1.36
CA GLY A 79 21.26 7.48 -2.19
C GLY A 79 20.66 6.22 -1.56
N PHE A 80 19.39 5.95 -1.84
CA PHE A 80 18.67 4.76 -1.37
C PHE A 80 17.49 4.44 -2.30
N ALA A 81 17.09 3.16 -2.34
CA ALA A 81 16.11 2.66 -3.32
C ALA A 81 14.64 2.89 -2.93
N GLY A 82 14.37 3.07 -1.64
CA GLY A 82 13.05 3.41 -1.12
C GLY A 82 13.08 3.61 0.39
N THR A 83 11.98 4.10 0.95
CA THR A 83 11.82 4.19 2.40
C THR A 83 11.20 2.91 2.93
N LYS A 84 11.67 2.43 4.09
CA LYS A 84 11.03 1.35 4.86
C LYS A 84 10.41 1.92 6.13
N ASP A 85 9.56 1.12 6.77
CA ASP A 85 8.90 1.49 8.03
C ASP A 85 9.88 1.99 9.10
N LYS A 86 9.42 2.97 9.88
CA LYS A 86 10.15 3.47 11.05
C LYS A 86 10.16 2.43 12.16
N ARG A 87 8.98 1.99 12.61
CA ARG A 87 8.79 1.05 13.74
C ARG A 87 9.02 -0.39 13.28
N ALA A 88 10.27 -0.66 12.89
CA ALA A 88 10.74 -1.92 12.32
C ALA A 88 12.26 -2.01 12.46
N LYS A 89 12.79 -3.22 12.33
CA LYS A 89 14.21 -3.46 12.04
C LYS A 89 14.37 -3.68 10.53
N THR A 90 15.06 -2.78 9.86
CA THR A 90 15.10 -2.76 8.39
C THR A 90 16.52 -2.79 7.86
N THR A 91 16.79 -3.65 6.89
CA THR A 91 18.08 -3.76 6.19
C THR A 91 17.89 -3.39 4.72
N GLN A 92 18.68 -2.46 4.20
CA GLN A 92 18.61 -2.01 2.80
C GLN A 92 19.96 -1.53 2.29
N LYS A 93 20.13 -1.43 0.97
CA LYS A 93 21.34 -0.85 0.39
C LYS A 93 21.23 0.67 0.34
N ILE A 94 22.33 1.34 0.68
CA ILE A 94 22.53 2.77 0.45
C ILE A 94 23.84 3.00 -0.31
N SER A 95 23.91 4.13 -1.01
CA SER A 95 25.16 4.60 -1.62
C SER A 95 25.58 5.91 -0.99
N ILE A 96 26.87 6.06 -0.71
CA ILE A 96 27.46 7.33 -0.29
C ILE A 96 28.54 7.70 -1.29
N TYR A 97 28.30 8.78 -2.04
CA TYR A 97 29.28 9.30 -3.00
C TYR A 97 30.51 9.85 -2.26
N ASP A 98 31.72 9.55 -2.72
CA ASP A 98 33.03 10.16 -2.38
C ASP A 98 33.43 10.11 -0.89
N ILE A 99 33.09 9.01 -0.20
CA ILE A 99 33.44 8.76 1.21
C ILE A 99 34.47 7.63 1.30
N SER A 100 35.36 7.65 2.30
CA SER A 100 36.31 6.56 2.52
C SER A 100 35.68 5.42 3.33
N GLU A 101 36.24 4.21 3.25
CA GLU A 101 35.83 3.08 4.09
C GLU A 101 36.16 3.33 5.57
N GLU A 102 37.28 4.00 5.85
CA GLU A 102 37.70 4.39 7.20
C GLU A 102 36.68 5.33 7.88
N ASP A 103 36.06 6.25 7.13
CA ASP A 103 35.00 7.11 7.66
C ASP A 103 33.77 6.29 8.12
N ILE A 104 33.48 5.17 7.43
CA ILE A 104 32.37 4.29 7.75
C ILE A 104 32.72 3.37 8.92
N GLU A 105 33.95 2.85 8.97
CA GLU A 105 34.43 2.04 10.10
C GLU A 105 34.41 2.82 11.42
N ASN A 106 34.72 4.12 11.37
CA ASN A 106 34.68 5.01 12.53
C ASN A 106 33.27 5.58 12.82
N PHE A 107 32.28 5.31 11.97
CA PHE A 107 30.93 5.82 12.15
C PHE A 107 30.17 5.04 13.22
N TYR A 108 29.67 5.76 14.22
CA TYR A 108 28.75 5.18 15.21
C TYR A 108 27.49 6.01 15.36
N LEU A 109 26.34 5.34 15.28
CA LEU A 109 25.04 5.87 15.64
C LEU A 109 24.22 4.75 16.28
N LYS A 110 23.56 5.05 17.41
CA LYS A 110 22.74 4.07 18.13
C LYS A 110 21.65 3.52 17.20
N ASP A 111 21.41 2.21 17.27
CA ASP A 111 20.37 1.48 16.53
C ASP A 111 20.58 1.50 15.00
N VAL A 112 21.82 1.75 14.56
CA VAL A 112 22.24 1.81 13.16
C VAL A 112 23.55 1.03 12.98
N GLU A 113 23.58 0.17 11.97
CA GLU A 113 24.74 -0.60 11.55
C GLU A 113 24.99 -0.33 10.06
N LEU A 114 26.24 -0.09 9.71
CA LEU A 114 26.70 0.09 8.34
C LEU A 114 27.75 -0.96 8.03
N LYS A 115 27.56 -1.68 6.92
CA LYS A 115 28.51 -2.65 6.42
C LYS A 115 28.87 -2.32 4.98
N VAL A 116 30.16 -2.19 4.69
CA VAL A 116 30.63 -2.00 3.30
C VAL A 116 30.38 -3.28 2.50
N ILE A 117 29.75 -3.14 1.34
CA ILE A 117 29.46 -4.28 0.44
C ILE A 117 30.07 -4.13 -0.96
N GLY A 118 30.61 -2.96 -1.30
CA GLY A 118 31.30 -2.73 -2.57
C GLY A 118 31.31 -1.26 -2.98
N LYS A 119 31.62 -1.02 -4.26
CA LYS A 119 31.64 0.29 -4.91
C LYS A 119 30.88 0.26 -6.23
N SER A 120 30.41 1.43 -6.64
CA SER A 120 29.73 1.61 -7.93
C SER A 120 30.01 2.97 -8.54
N THR A 121 29.97 3.03 -9.87
CA THR A 121 29.95 4.29 -10.62
C THR A 121 28.59 5.00 -10.53
N ARG A 122 27.51 4.26 -10.25
CA ARG A 122 26.14 4.77 -10.16
C ARG A 122 25.62 4.76 -8.73
N SER A 123 25.11 5.90 -8.27
CA SER A 123 24.37 6.02 -6.99
C SER A 123 23.08 5.18 -7.01
N ILE A 124 22.64 4.73 -5.85
CA ILE A 124 21.34 4.08 -5.67
C ILE A 124 20.25 5.16 -5.73
N GLY A 125 19.30 4.98 -6.63
CA GLY A 125 18.13 5.85 -6.81
C GLY A 125 16.82 5.15 -6.47
N LEU A 126 15.76 5.93 -6.32
CA LEU A 126 14.41 5.42 -6.06
C LEU A 126 14.01 4.37 -7.11
N GLY A 127 13.55 3.20 -6.64
CA GLY A 127 13.12 2.09 -7.50
C GLY A 127 14.20 1.06 -7.84
N ASP A 128 15.45 1.25 -7.40
CA ASP A 128 16.57 0.30 -7.54
C ASP A 128 16.45 -0.91 -6.59
N LEU A 129 15.30 -1.61 -6.64
CA LEU A 129 15.01 -2.84 -5.91
C LEU A 129 13.95 -3.67 -6.65
N TYR A 130 13.96 -4.98 -6.42
CA TYR A 130 12.85 -5.86 -6.83
C TYR A 130 11.70 -5.80 -5.82
N GLY A 131 12.01 -5.76 -4.53
CA GLY A 131 11.01 -5.85 -3.46
C GLY A 131 11.62 -5.95 -2.08
N ASN A 132 10.88 -6.56 -1.15
CA ASN A 132 11.33 -6.76 0.22
C ASN A 132 10.93 -8.15 0.71
N GLU A 133 11.84 -8.79 1.45
CA GLU A 133 11.55 -9.92 2.33
C GLU A 133 11.06 -9.38 3.68
N PHE A 134 9.96 -9.94 4.16
CA PHE A 134 9.34 -9.64 5.43
C PHE A 134 9.50 -10.85 6.34
N ILE A 135 9.93 -10.59 7.58
CA ILE A 135 9.91 -11.57 8.67
C ILE A 135 9.14 -10.88 9.80
N ILE A 136 7.89 -11.28 9.99
CA ILE A 136 6.94 -10.57 10.85
C ILE A 136 6.43 -11.50 11.93
N THR A 137 6.59 -11.11 13.18
CA THR A 137 6.06 -11.80 14.34
C THR A 137 4.72 -11.19 14.74
N VAL A 138 3.68 -12.04 14.74
CA VAL A 138 2.37 -11.75 15.33
C VAL A 138 2.38 -12.29 16.76
N ARG A 139 2.12 -11.40 17.72
CA ARG A 139 2.14 -11.68 19.16
C ARG A 139 0.73 -11.65 19.76
N ASP A 140 0.61 -12.06 21.01
CA ASP A 140 -0.67 -12.11 21.75
C ASP A 140 -1.75 -12.90 21.00
N VAL A 141 -1.35 -14.05 20.43
CA VAL A 141 -2.28 -14.94 19.73
C VAL A 141 -2.99 -15.82 20.76
N ASP A 142 -4.30 -15.64 20.87
CA ASP A 142 -5.16 -16.36 21.81
C ASP A 142 -5.62 -17.73 21.27
N MET A 143 -4.65 -18.53 20.81
CA MET A 143 -4.86 -19.89 20.34
C MET A 143 -3.81 -20.80 20.95
N LYS A 144 -4.22 -22.02 21.33
CA LYS A 144 -3.27 -23.04 21.80
C LYS A 144 -2.33 -23.44 20.66
N PRO A 145 -1.08 -23.88 20.94
CA PRO A 145 -0.10 -24.20 19.91
C PRO A 145 -0.57 -25.16 18.81
N ASP A 146 -1.28 -26.24 19.17
CA ASP A 146 -1.78 -27.22 18.19
C ASP A 146 -2.88 -26.66 17.28
N GLU A 147 -3.79 -25.88 17.86
CA GLU A 147 -4.86 -25.20 17.14
C GLU A 147 -4.30 -24.13 16.21
N LEU A 148 -3.36 -23.32 16.70
CA LEU A 148 -2.67 -22.30 15.92
C LEU A 148 -1.96 -22.94 14.72
N ASN A 149 -1.20 -24.01 14.93
CA ASN A 149 -0.50 -24.71 13.85
C ASN A 149 -1.47 -25.24 12.80
N LYS A 150 -2.58 -25.86 13.21
CA LYS A 150 -3.60 -26.36 12.27
C LYS A 150 -4.24 -25.23 11.46
N THR A 151 -4.57 -24.11 12.09
CA THR A 151 -5.15 -22.94 11.42
C THR A 151 -4.16 -22.32 10.43
N LEU A 152 -2.90 -22.17 10.81
CA LEU A 152 -1.85 -21.64 9.93
C LEU A 152 -1.55 -22.58 8.76
N GLU A 153 -1.52 -23.89 8.98
CA GLU A 153 -1.31 -24.88 7.93
C GLU A 153 -2.42 -24.78 6.87
N ALA A 154 -3.68 -24.78 7.32
CA ALA A 154 -4.83 -24.65 6.44
C ALA A 154 -4.83 -23.32 5.67
N THR A 155 -4.54 -22.20 6.35
CA THR A 155 -4.49 -20.87 5.71
C THR A 155 -3.39 -20.82 4.65
N THR A 156 -2.20 -21.30 5.00
CA THR A 156 -1.04 -21.32 4.09
C THR A 156 -1.29 -22.21 2.89
N LYS A 157 -1.97 -23.35 3.09
CA LYS A 157 -2.37 -24.25 2.01
C LYS A 157 -3.34 -23.57 1.05
N GLU A 158 -4.39 -22.90 1.54
CA GLU A 158 -5.33 -22.17 0.69
C GLU A 158 -4.62 -21.05 -0.09
N ILE A 159 -3.74 -20.28 0.56
CA ILE A 159 -2.91 -19.25 -0.11
C ILE A 159 -2.04 -19.88 -1.21
N ALA A 160 -1.42 -21.03 -0.94
CA ALA A 160 -0.59 -21.73 -1.91
C ALA A 160 -1.41 -22.27 -3.10
N GLU A 161 -2.63 -22.76 -2.88
CA GLU A 161 -3.56 -23.19 -3.93
C GLU A 161 -3.99 -22.02 -4.83
N TYR A 162 -4.22 -20.83 -4.26
CA TYR A 162 -4.43 -19.60 -5.02
C TYR A 162 -3.14 -19.07 -5.67
N GLY A 163 -1.96 -19.48 -5.21
CA GLY A 163 -0.67 -18.95 -5.65
C GLY A 163 -0.33 -17.58 -5.07
N GLY A 164 -1.04 -17.15 -4.02
CA GLY A 164 -0.89 -15.83 -3.40
C GLY A 164 -2.16 -15.37 -2.68
N VAL A 165 -2.23 -14.06 -2.43
CA VAL A 165 -3.38 -13.39 -1.82
C VAL A 165 -3.97 -12.35 -2.76
N PRO A 166 -5.26 -11.99 -2.66
CA PRO A 166 -5.83 -10.93 -3.48
C PRO A 166 -5.07 -9.61 -3.31
N ASN A 167 -4.76 -8.93 -4.42
CA ASN A 167 -3.90 -7.75 -4.43
C ASN A 167 -4.63 -6.46 -4.03
N PHE A 168 -5.41 -6.51 -2.95
CA PHE A 168 -6.20 -5.36 -2.49
C PHE A 168 -5.32 -4.15 -2.15
N PHE A 169 -5.88 -2.96 -2.33
CA PHE A 169 -5.36 -1.76 -1.67
C PHE A 169 -5.83 -1.75 -0.22
N GLY A 170 -4.89 -1.72 0.73
CA GLY A 170 -5.20 -1.68 2.16
C GLY A 170 -5.52 -0.28 2.70
N VAL A 171 -5.81 -0.19 4.00
CA VAL A 171 -6.23 1.04 4.69
C VAL A 171 -5.29 2.23 4.52
N GLN A 172 -3.99 1.98 4.34
CA GLN A 172 -2.99 3.01 4.13
C GLN A 172 -3.22 3.79 2.84
N ARG A 173 -3.82 3.17 1.81
CA ARG A 173 -4.20 3.83 0.55
C ARG A 173 -5.34 4.84 0.74
N PHE A 174 -6.21 4.55 1.71
CA PHE A 174 -7.40 5.33 1.99
C PHE A 174 -7.21 6.35 3.13
N GLY A 175 -6.14 6.16 3.91
CA GLY A 175 -5.83 6.86 5.15
C GLY A 175 -6.11 5.94 6.35
N ALA A 176 -5.08 5.55 7.10
CA ALA A 176 -5.18 4.54 8.15
C ALA A 176 -6.24 4.90 9.21
N VAL A 177 -6.12 6.08 9.83
CA VAL A 177 -7.05 6.56 10.87
C VAL A 177 -8.33 7.15 10.25
N ARG A 178 -8.21 7.77 9.07
CA ARG A 178 -9.31 8.41 8.35
C ARG A 178 -9.35 7.86 6.92
N PRO A 179 -10.08 6.76 6.66
CA PRO A 179 -10.25 6.21 5.32
C PRO A 179 -11.16 7.14 4.49
N VAL A 180 -10.64 8.29 4.10
CA VAL A 180 -11.40 9.43 3.56
C VAL A 180 -11.08 9.71 2.10
N THR A 181 -9.91 9.29 1.61
CA THR A 181 -9.41 9.76 0.31
C THR A 181 -10.25 9.30 -0.87
N HIS A 182 -10.83 8.10 -0.82
CA HIS A 182 -11.74 7.59 -1.85
C HIS A 182 -13.10 8.30 -1.83
N LEU A 183 -13.59 8.70 -0.65
CA LEU A 183 -14.83 9.47 -0.51
C LEU A 183 -14.68 10.86 -1.14
N VAL A 184 -13.55 11.53 -0.91
CA VAL A 184 -13.22 12.80 -1.58
C VAL A 184 -13.11 12.60 -3.08
N GLY A 185 -12.42 11.54 -3.51
CA GLY A 185 -12.28 11.19 -4.93
C GLY A 185 -13.61 10.97 -5.63
N GLU A 186 -14.54 10.27 -4.97
CA GLU A 186 -15.89 10.05 -5.47
C GLU A 186 -16.62 11.37 -5.73
N GLN A 187 -16.65 12.27 -4.75
CA GLN A 187 -17.38 13.54 -4.88
C GLN A 187 -16.75 14.46 -5.94
N LEU A 188 -15.42 14.47 -6.04
CA LEU A 188 -14.73 15.18 -7.12
C LEU A 188 -15.12 14.65 -8.51
N LEU A 189 -15.26 13.33 -8.67
CA LEU A 189 -15.70 12.70 -9.92
C LEU A 189 -17.17 12.99 -10.23
N ARG A 190 -18.02 13.07 -9.19
CA ARG A 190 -19.42 13.51 -9.33
C ARG A 190 -19.55 15.00 -9.66
N GLY A 191 -18.46 15.76 -9.57
CA GLY A 191 -18.44 17.20 -9.78
C GLY A 191 -18.95 18.01 -8.60
N ASP A 192 -19.10 17.39 -7.43
CA ASP A 192 -19.49 18.01 -6.16
C ASP A 192 -18.24 18.39 -5.37
N ALA A 193 -17.65 19.53 -5.75
CA ALA A 193 -16.46 20.04 -5.09
C ALA A 193 -16.73 20.51 -3.65
N GLU A 194 -17.97 20.91 -3.36
CA GLU A 194 -18.38 21.35 -2.02
C GLU A 194 -18.35 20.17 -1.04
N GLU A 195 -19.07 19.10 -1.37
CA GLU A 195 -19.07 17.89 -0.54
C GLU A 195 -17.67 17.29 -0.46
N ALA A 196 -16.90 17.28 -1.56
CA ALA A 196 -15.52 16.81 -1.54
C ALA A 196 -14.64 17.59 -0.53
N ALA A 197 -14.73 18.92 -0.54
CA ALA A 197 -13.96 19.78 0.37
C ALA A 197 -14.42 19.58 1.82
N LEU A 198 -15.73 19.55 2.07
CA LEU A 198 -16.29 19.32 3.40
C LEU A 198 -15.92 17.93 3.94
N ILE A 199 -15.93 16.88 3.12
CA ILE A 199 -15.50 15.54 3.53
C ILE A 199 -14.04 15.57 3.99
N TYR A 200 -13.17 16.20 3.22
CA TYR A 200 -11.75 16.23 3.55
C TYR A 200 -11.48 17.06 4.82
N ILE A 201 -12.10 18.24 4.91
CA ILE A 201 -11.92 19.22 5.99
C ILE A 201 -12.59 18.77 7.28
N ALA A 202 -13.81 18.22 7.23
CA ALA A 202 -14.71 18.19 8.38
C ALA A 202 -15.36 16.84 8.67
N LYS A 203 -15.34 15.84 7.78
CA LYS A 203 -15.90 14.51 8.12
C LYS A 203 -15.09 13.86 9.23
N SER A 204 -15.67 13.65 10.40
CA SER A 204 -15.02 12.95 11.51
C SER A 204 -15.06 11.43 11.34
N PHE A 205 -14.12 10.73 11.98
CA PHE A 205 -14.05 9.27 12.03
C PHE A 205 -13.92 8.75 13.47
N PRO A 206 -14.44 7.54 13.77
CA PRO A 206 -14.44 6.99 15.14
C PRO A 206 -13.06 6.87 15.78
N ASP A 207 -12.04 6.58 14.97
CA ASP A 207 -10.67 6.33 15.43
C ASP A 207 -9.81 7.59 15.56
N GLU A 208 -10.38 8.77 15.26
CA GLU A 208 -9.71 10.04 15.53
C GLU A 208 -9.63 10.33 17.04
N MET A 209 -8.78 11.29 17.43
CA MET A 209 -8.77 11.81 18.80
C MET A 209 -10.04 12.65 19.03
N ASN A 210 -10.64 12.57 20.23
CA ASN A 210 -11.93 13.21 20.51
C ASN A 210 -11.91 14.74 20.31
N ASP A 211 -10.81 15.40 20.70
CA ASP A 211 -10.60 16.83 20.48
C ASP A 211 -10.66 17.23 19.00
N VAL A 212 -10.22 16.35 18.10
CA VAL A 212 -10.30 16.56 16.64
C VAL A 212 -11.70 16.30 16.12
N LYS A 213 -12.41 15.29 16.65
CA LYS A 213 -13.78 14.99 16.20
C LYS A 213 -14.71 16.16 16.48
N GLU A 214 -14.67 16.71 17.70
CA GLU A 214 -15.54 17.81 18.10
C GLU A 214 -15.40 19.04 17.18
N VAL A 215 -14.16 19.43 16.86
CA VAL A 215 -13.93 20.57 15.95
C VAL A 215 -14.34 20.26 14.52
N ARG A 216 -14.17 19.02 14.06
CA ARG A 216 -14.59 18.56 12.74
C ARG A 216 -16.11 18.54 12.60
N ASP A 217 -16.81 17.98 13.58
CA ASP A 217 -18.27 17.92 13.64
C ASP A 217 -18.86 19.34 13.66
N PHE A 218 -18.28 20.26 14.43
CA PHE A 218 -18.66 21.67 14.41
C PHE A 218 -18.55 22.29 13.02
N VAL A 219 -17.41 22.12 12.31
CA VAL A 219 -17.24 22.67 10.96
C VAL A 219 -18.15 21.96 9.95
N TRP A 220 -18.43 20.67 10.13
CA TRP A 220 -19.34 19.90 9.28
C TRP A 220 -20.76 20.44 9.35
N GLU A 221 -21.25 20.74 10.55
CA GLU A 221 -22.61 21.24 10.79
C GLU A 221 -22.77 22.73 10.42
N THR A 222 -21.78 23.55 10.77
CA THR A 222 -21.92 25.02 10.67
C THR A 222 -21.32 25.61 9.40
N LYS A 223 -20.36 24.92 8.77
CA LYS A 223 -19.47 25.45 7.72
C LYS A 223 -18.73 26.72 8.14
N ASP A 224 -18.57 26.97 9.43
CA ASP A 224 -17.82 28.11 9.95
C ASP A 224 -16.31 27.83 9.89
N PHE A 225 -15.72 28.07 8.72
CA PHE A 225 -14.29 27.89 8.47
C PHE A 225 -13.43 28.89 9.25
N ALA A 226 -13.96 30.07 9.59
CA ALA A 226 -13.22 31.07 10.34
C ALA A 226 -13.02 30.63 11.79
N GLU A 227 -14.06 30.06 12.41
CA GLU A 227 -13.94 29.45 13.74
C GLU A 227 -13.15 28.14 13.69
N GLY A 228 -13.35 27.32 12.65
CA GLY A 228 -12.54 26.12 12.39
C GLY A 228 -11.03 26.40 12.36
N LEU A 229 -10.59 27.52 11.77
CA LEU A 229 -9.17 27.92 11.77
C LEU A 229 -8.61 28.28 13.16
N LYS A 230 -9.46 28.68 14.10
CA LYS A 230 -9.05 28.96 15.49
C LYS A 230 -8.95 27.69 16.30
N THR A 231 -9.87 26.74 16.08
CA THR A 231 -10.01 25.53 16.89
C THR A 231 -9.24 24.33 16.35
N TYR A 232 -9.04 24.21 15.02
CA TYR A 232 -8.31 23.09 14.43
C TYR A 232 -6.85 23.04 14.87
N PRO A 233 -6.34 21.88 15.32
CA PRO A 233 -4.93 21.72 15.68
C PRO A 233 -3.98 22.10 14.53
N LEU A 234 -2.85 22.76 14.86
CA LEU A 234 -1.84 23.21 13.89
C LEU A 234 -1.22 22.08 13.04
N ARG A 235 -1.33 20.84 13.50
CA ARG A 235 -0.87 19.66 12.76
C ARG A 235 -1.74 19.32 11.53
N LEU A 236 -3.01 19.77 11.49
CA LEU A 236 -3.94 19.57 10.38
C LEU A 236 -3.71 20.61 9.28
N ARG A 237 -2.49 20.61 8.72
CA ARG A 237 -2.01 21.68 7.84
C ARG A 237 -2.82 21.79 6.55
N TYR A 238 -3.26 20.66 5.99
CA TYR A 238 -3.98 20.65 4.72
C TYR A 238 -5.40 21.17 4.88
N GLU A 239 -6.12 20.67 5.89
CA GLU A 239 -7.48 21.12 6.20
C GLU A 239 -7.49 22.60 6.55
N ARG A 240 -6.54 23.05 7.37
CA ARG A 240 -6.38 24.48 7.70
C ARG A 240 -6.08 25.34 6.47
N ALA A 241 -5.22 24.88 5.56
CA ALA A 241 -4.92 25.64 4.34
C ALA A 241 -6.17 25.78 3.44
N MET A 242 -6.98 24.73 3.32
CA MET A 242 -8.23 24.78 2.56
C MET A 242 -9.28 25.69 3.22
N MET A 243 -9.42 25.61 4.56
CA MET A 243 -10.32 26.51 5.29
C MET A 243 -9.89 27.98 5.13
N HIS A 244 -8.60 28.28 5.23
CA HIS A 244 -8.07 29.63 5.00
C HIS A 244 -8.46 30.15 3.61
N TYR A 245 -8.27 29.32 2.58
CA TYR A 245 -8.68 29.67 1.22
C TYR A 245 -10.19 29.97 1.13
N LEU A 246 -11.03 29.16 1.76
CA LEU A 246 -12.49 29.30 1.74
C LEU A 246 -13.00 30.50 2.53
N VAL A 247 -12.26 30.95 3.55
CA VAL A 247 -12.54 32.20 4.26
C VAL A 247 -12.28 33.41 3.35
N GLU A 248 -11.21 33.37 2.57
CA GLU A 248 -10.86 34.45 1.61
C GLU A 248 -11.71 34.40 0.34
N ASN A 249 -12.17 33.21 -0.06
CA ASN A 249 -12.91 32.96 -1.29
C ASN A 249 -14.19 32.14 -0.99
N PRO A 250 -15.21 32.75 -0.35
CA PRO A 250 -16.43 32.03 0.04
C PRO A 250 -17.11 31.37 -1.16
N GLY A 251 -17.41 30.07 -1.03
CA GLY A 251 -18.08 29.27 -2.06
C GLY A 251 -17.16 28.67 -3.13
N ASP A 252 -15.87 29.03 -3.18
CA ASP A 252 -14.92 28.43 -4.13
C ASP A 252 -14.29 27.13 -3.60
N TYR A 253 -15.13 26.10 -3.45
CA TYR A 253 -14.70 24.78 -2.99
C TYR A 253 -13.75 24.08 -3.95
N ALA A 254 -13.92 24.25 -5.26
CA ALA A 254 -13.01 23.70 -6.25
C ALA A 254 -11.62 24.34 -6.14
N GLY A 255 -11.56 25.66 -5.99
CA GLY A 255 -10.34 26.43 -5.78
C GLY A 255 -9.59 26.04 -4.51
N SER A 256 -10.31 25.63 -3.46
CA SER A 256 -9.68 25.22 -2.19
C SER A 256 -8.69 24.07 -2.33
N PHE A 257 -8.89 23.15 -3.28
CA PHE A 257 -7.95 22.06 -3.54
C PHE A 257 -6.62 22.53 -4.13
N SER A 258 -6.55 23.73 -4.74
CA SER A 258 -5.32 24.25 -5.36
C SER A 258 -4.20 24.53 -4.35
N VAL A 259 -4.54 24.71 -3.07
CA VAL A 259 -3.55 24.86 -1.98
C VAL A 259 -2.80 23.56 -1.70
N LEU A 260 -3.33 22.41 -2.15
CA LEU A 260 -2.71 21.11 -2.00
C LEU A 260 -1.72 20.85 -3.15
N SER A 261 -0.62 20.16 -2.82
CA SER A 261 0.34 19.75 -3.84
C SER A 261 -0.31 18.86 -4.91
N PRO A 262 0.17 18.87 -6.17
CA PRO A 262 -0.40 18.06 -7.25
C PRO A 262 -0.49 16.56 -6.90
N ASN A 263 0.47 16.03 -6.15
CA ASN A 263 0.49 14.62 -5.73
C ASN A 263 -0.65 14.29 -4.76
N ILE A 264 -0.96 15.18 -3.82
CA ILE A 264 -2.07 15.00 -2.88
C ILE A 264 -3.39 15.08 -3.63
N ARG A 265 -3.55 16.04 -4.56
CA ARG A 265 -4.80 16.15 -5.32
C ARG A 265 -5.08 14.89 -6.16
N LYS A 266 -4.07 14.35 -6.86
CA LYS A 266 -4.21 13.10 -7.65
C LYS A 266 -4.51 11.88 -6.78
N MET A 267 -4.06 11.87 -5.52
CA MET A 267 -4.30 10.77 -4.59
C MET A 267 -5.80 10.48 -4.40
N PHE A 268 -6.66 11.50 -4.42
CA PHE A 268 -8.11 11.31 -4.23
C PHE A 268 -8.73 10.47 -5.35
N ILE A 269 -8.43 10.82 -6.62
CA ILE A 269 -8.91 10.07 -7.78
C ILE A 269 -8.32 8.65 -7.77
N HIS A 270 -7.03 8.51 -7.49
CA HIS A 270 -6.38 7.20 -7.40
C HIS A 270 -6.95 6.33 -6.27
N ALA A 271 -7.36 6.92 -5.15
CA ALA A 271 -7.99 6.19 -4.07
C ALA A 271 -9.40 5.69 -4.46
N TYR A 272 -10.18 6.50 -5.16
CA TYR A 272 -11.47 6.02 -5.69
C TYR A 272 -11.31 4.88 -6.71
N GLN A 273 -10.31 4.98 -7.59
CA GLN A 273 -9.95 3.87 -8.49
C GLN A 273 -9.56 2.60 -7.72
N SER A 274 -8.81 2.76 -6.63
CA SER A 274 -8.46 1.66 -5.72
C SER A 274 -9.68 1.03 -5.05
N TYR A 275 -10.70 1.82 -4.68
CA TYR A 275 -11.97 1.33 -4.14
C TYR A 275 -12.72 0.45 -5.14
N VAL A 276 -12.91 0.93 -6.39
CA VAL A 276 -13.57 0.15 -7.45
C VAL A 276 -12.80 -1.13 -7.75
N PHE A 277 -11.47 -1.07 -7.81
CA PHE A 277 -10.60 -2.22 -8.02
C PHE A 277 -10.77 -3.30 -6.94
N ASN A 278 -10.82 -2.89 -5.66
CA ASN A 278 -11.06 -3.82 -4.56
C ASN A 278 -12.41 -4.55 -4.73
N ARG A 279 -13.47 -3.81 -5.09
CA ARG A 279 -14.80 -4.40 -5.34
C ARG A 279 -14.81 -5.39 -6.49
N ILE A 280 -14.09 -5.11 -7.58
CA ILE A 280 -13.96 -6.03 -8.73
C ILE A 280 -13.35 -7.35 -8.29
N ILE A 281 -12.28 -7.32 -7.48
CA ILE A 281 -11.66 -8.53 -6.94
C ILE A 281 -12.65 -9.30 -6.05
N CYS A 282 -13.36 -8.62 -5.15
CA CYS A 282 -14.38 -9.26 -4.32
C CYS A 282 -15.47 -9.93 -5.16
N LYS A 283 -16.06 -9.22 -6.14
CA LYS A 283 -17.09 -9.79 -7.02
C LYS A 283 -16.57 -10.96 -7.84
N ARG A 284 -15.31 -10.94 -8.27
CA ARG A 284 -14.68 -12.07 -8.98
C ARG A 284 -14.66 -13.32 -8.11
N ILE A 285 -14.22 -13.19 -6.85
CA ILE A 285 -14.19 -14.30 -5.88
C ILE A 285 -15.61 -14.80 -5.58
N GLU A 286 -16.58 -13.90 -5.35
CA GLU A 286 -17.99 -14.25 -5.08
C GLU A 286 -18.63 -15.03 -6.23
N LYS A 287 -18.25 -14.72 -7.47
CA LYS A 287 -18.72 -15.42 -8.67
C LYS A 287 -18.02 -16.77 -8.90
N GLY A 288 -17.09 -17.16 -8.04
CA GLY A 288 -16.33 -18.40 -8.15
C GLY A 288 -15.26 -18.38 -9.25
N LEU A 289 -14.93 -17.21 -9.79
CA LEU A 289 -13.85 -17.07 -10.76
C LEU A 289 -12.51 -17.01 -10.00
N ALA A 290 -11.65 -17.98 -10.25
CA ALA A 290 -10.34 -18.03 -9.60
C ALA A 290 -9.47 -16.81 -10.00
N LEU A 291 -8.60 -16.38 -9.09
CA LEU A 291 -7.67 -15.28 -9.32
C LEU A 291 -6.42 -15.71 -10.11
N ASN A 292 -6.16 -17.01 -10.19
CA ASN A 292 -4.99 -17.61 -10.84
C ASN A 292 -5.33 -18.49 -12.05
N VAL A 293 -6.61 -18.53 -12.46
CA VAL A 293 -7.06 -19.25 -13.66
C VAL A 293 -7.81 -18.26 -14.55
N ALA A 294 -7.30 -18.08 -15.77
CA ALA A 294 -7.92 -17.24 -16.77
C ALA A 294 -9.16 -17.91 -17.35
N SER A 295 -10.20 -17.11 -17.53
CA SER A 295 -11.37 -17.41 -18.36
C SER A 295 -11.24 -16.68 -19.69
N SER A 296 -11.98 -17.15 -20.70
CA SER A 296 -12.13 -16.40 -21.95
C SER A 296 -12.66 -14.98 -21.66
N GLY A 297 -12.05 -13.98 -22.28
CA GLY A 297 -12.31 -12.56 -22.06
C GLY A 297 -11.45 -11.89 -20.99
N ASP A 298 -10.75 -12.63 -20.11
CA ASP A 298 -9.82 -12.03 -19.13
C ASP A 298 -8.69 -11.27 -19.83
N ILE A 299 -8.28 -10.13 -19.27
CA ILE A 299 -7.09 -9.41 -19.74
C ILE A 299 -5.91 -9.74 -18.82
N LEU A 300 -4.86 -10.30 -19.41
CA LEU A 300 -3.63 -10.67 -18.70
C LEU A 300 -2.48 -9.73 -19.07
N CYS A 301 -1.56 -9.55 -18.13
CA CYS A 301 -0.25 -8.95 -18.39
C CYS A 301 0.87 -9.98 -18.19
N PHE A 302 2.09 -9.67 -18.64
CA PHE A 302 3.21 -10.61 -18.64
C PHE A 302 4.36 -10.13 -17.75
N ARG A 303 5.36 -10.98 -17.50
CA ARG A 303 6.58 -10.54 -16.80
C ARG A 303 7.44 -9.62 -17.68
N ASN A 304 7.97 -8.55 -17.10
CA ASN A 304 9.07 -7.79 -17.68
C ASN A 304 10.42 -8.50 -17.48
N LYS A 305 11.51 -7.86 -17.96
CA LYS A 305 12.89 -8.35 -17.83
C LYS A 305 13.36 -8.47 -16.37
N GLU A 306 12.75 -7.71 -15.47
CA GLU A 306 13.01 -7.71 -14.02
C GLU A 306 12.19 -8.80 -13.29
N GLY A 307 11.40 -9.58 -14.04
CA GLY A 307 10.57 -10.64 -13.49
C GLY A 307 9.29 -10.15 -12.78
N LEU A 308 8.96 -8.86 -12.88
CA LEU A 308 7.76 -8.23 -12.30
C LEU A 308 6.63 -8.15 -13.34
N PRO A 309 5.34 -8.09 -12.92
CA PRO A 309 4.22 -7.84 -13.83
C PRO A 309 4.40 -6.54 -14.63
N ASP A 310 4.14 -6.60 -15.93
CA ASP A 310 4.29 -5.52 -16.91
C ASP A 310 2.96 -5.20 -17.57
N THR A 311 2.28 -4.19 -17.07
CA THR A 311 0.95 -3.78 -17.54
C THR A 311 0.98 -3.03 -18.87
N ASP A 312 2.17 -2.71 -19.40
CA ASP A 312 2.30 -2.14 -20.75
C ASP A 312 2.14 -3.22 -21.85
N LYS A 313 2.24 -4.49 -21.46
CA LYS A 313 2.07 -5.64 -22.35
C LYS A 313 0.90 -6.49 -21.87
N MET A 314 -0.26 -6.23 -22.45
CA MET A 314 -1.49 -6.94 -22.14
C MET A 314 -1.98 -7.75 -23.33
N GLN A 315 -2.71 -8.82 -23.02
CA GLN A 315 -3.39 -9.64 -24.01
C GLN A 315 -4.69 -10.19 -23.42
N ALA A 316 -5.78 -10.09 -24.20
CA ALA A 316 -7.03 -10.73 -23.86
C ALA A 316 -6.95 -12.26 -24.10
N SER A 317 -7.49 -13.01 -23.15
CA SER A 317 -7.69 -14.45 -23.27
C SER A 317 -8.88 -14.71 -24.18
N THR A 318 -8.75 -15.68 -25.08
CA THR A 318 -9.83 -16.14 -25.96
C THR A 318 -10.02 -17.64 -25.79
N ASP A 319 -11.12 -18.20 -26.29
CA ASP A 319 -11.37 -19.64 -26.25
C ASP A 319 -10.23 -20.45 -26.88
N GLU A 320 -9.53 -19.87 -27.87
CA GLU A 320 -8.41 -20.50 -28.57
C GLU A 320 -7.09 -20.48 -27.77
N ASN A 321 -6.87 -19.46 -26.92
CA ASN A 321 -5.58 -19.24 -26.27
C ASN A 321 -5.59 -19.44 -24.74
N VAL A 322 -6.77 -19.61 -24.12
CA VAL A 322 -6.96 -19.65 -22.66
C VAL A 322 -6.14 -20.75 -21.98
N ASP A 323 -6.00 -21.92 -22.61
CA ASP A 323 -5.16 -23.00 -22.09
C ASP A 323 -3.67 -22.63 -22.08
N GLY A 324 -3.21 -21.92 -23.12
CA GLY A 324 -1.87 -21.35 -23.19
C GLY A 324 -1.64 -20.31 -22.09
N MET A 325 -2.60 -19.42 -21.87
CA MET A 325 -2.56 -18.41 -20.80
C MET A 325 -2.52 -19.06 -19.42
N ASN A 326 -3.34 -20.09 -19.18
CA ASN A 326 -3.34 -20.84 -17.93
C ASN A 326 -2.02 -21.58 -17.67
N ASN A 327 -1.34 -22.06 -18.70
CA ASN A 327 0.02 -22.61 -18.56
C ASN A 327 1.05 -21.54 -18.18
N LEU A 328 0.91 -20.31 -18.70
CA LEU A 328 1.76 -19.19 -18.29
C LEU A 328 1.49 -18.76 -16.86
N LEU A 329 0.22 -18.66 -16.45
CA LEU A 329 -0.20 -18.38 -15.06
C LEU A 329 0.40 -19.39 -14.08
N LYS A 330 0.29 -20.69 -14.36
CA LYS A 330 0.89 -21.77 -13.53
C LYS A 330 2.41 -21.65 -13.37
N ARG A 331 3.10 -21.16 -14.40
CA ARG A 331 4.55 -20.89 -14.38
C ARG A 331 4.88 -19.50 -13.82
N GLY A 332 3.86 -18.77 -13.38
CA GLY A 332 3.93 -17.40 -12.89
C GLY A 332 4.36 -16.39 -13.96
N ARG A 333 4.27 -16.68 -15.26
CA ARG A 333 4.77 -15.82 -16.37
C ARG A 333 3.72 -14.85 -16.93
N ALA A 334 2.46 -15.03 -16.55
CA ALA A 334 1.35 -14.15 -16.86
C ALA A 334 0.54 -13.89 -15.58
N PHE A 335 -0.24 -12.81 -15.57
CA PHE A 335 -1.02 -12.36 -14.42
C PHE A 335 -2.36 -11.81 -14.89
N ILE A 336 -3.47 -12.24 -14.29
CA ILE A 336 -4.79 -11.68 -14.57
C ILE A 336 -4.85 -10.27 -13.97
N THR A 337 -5.47 -9.34 -14.69
CA THR A 337 -5.56 -7.94 -14.29
C THR A 337 -7.01 -7.50 -14.11
N ALA A 338 -7.22 -6.43 -13.35
CA ALA A 338 -8.48 -5.68 -13.25
C ALA A 338 -8.22 -4.18 -13.50
N PRO A 339 -9.22 -3.40 -13.93
CA PRO A 339 -9.03 -2.00 -14.25
C PRO A 339 -8.96 -1.15 -12.97
N LEU A 340 -8.00 -0.22 -12.94
CA LEU A 340 -8.12 1.04 -12.24
C LEU A 340 -8.86 2.00 -13.16
N VAL A 341 -10.18 2.09 -12.99
CA VAL A 341 -11.08 2.71 -13.97
C VAL A 341 -10.73 4.19 -14.21
N GLY A 342 -10.63 4.58 -15.47
CA GLY A 342 -10.42 5.94 -15.94
C GLY A 342 -11.10 6.17 -17.29
N TYR A 343 -10.83 7.32 -17.89
CA TYR A 343 -11.54 7.76 -19.10
C TYR A 343 -11.17 6.99 -20.39
N GLU A 344 -10.09 6.22 -20.34
CA GLU A 344 -9.58 5.36 -21.43
C GLU A 344 -9.43 3.90 -20.96
N SER A 345 -10.07 3.51 -19.84
CA SER A 345 -9.94 2.14 -19.34
C SER A 345 -10.58 1.13 -20.26
N GLU A 346 -9.81 0.11 -20.59
CA GLU A 346 -10.27 -1.11 -21.25
C GLU A 346 -10.79 -2.10 -20.20
N PHE A 347 -12.03 -2.56 -20.41
CA PHE A 347 -12.65 -3.62 -19.62
C PHE A 347 -12.40 -4.98 -20.30
N ALA A 348 -12.41 -6.04 -19.50
CA ALA A 348 -12.40 -7.41 -20.02
C ALA A 348 -13.66 -7.70 -20.88
N GLU A 349 -13.68 -8.85 -21.56
CA GLU A 349 -14.85 -9.32 -22.31
C GLU A 349 -15.51 -10.53 -21.63
N GLY A 350 -16.66 -10.96 -22.13
CA GLY A 350 -17.38 -12.13 -21.62
C GLY A 350 -17.77 -11.99 -20.14
N ILE A 351 -17.75 -13.12 -19.42
CA ILE A 351 -18.12 -13.16 -17.99
C ILE A 351 -17.22 -12.23 -17.14
N PRO A 352 -15.87 -12.23 -17.29
CA PRO A 352 -15.03 -11.26 -16.59
C PRO A 352 -15.38 -9.81 -16.92
N GLY A 353 -15.66 -9.50 -18.19
CA GLY A 353 -16.04 -8.16 -18.64
C GLY A 353 -17.35 -7.66 -18.06
N GLU A 354 -18.39 -8.49 -18.11
CA GLU A 354 -19.70 -8.21 -17.50
C GLU A 354 -19.55 -7.93 -16.00
N LEU A 355 -18.69 -8.68 -15.31
CA LEU A 355 -18.41 -8.47 -13.89
C LEU A 355 -17.76 -7.11 -13.63
N GLU A 356 -16.70 -6.77 -14.36
CA GLU A 356 -16.02 -5.48 -14.21
C GLU A 356 -16.97 -4.31 -14.51
N MET A 357 -17.75 -4.42 -15.59
CA MET A 357 -18.75 -3.42 -15.98
C MET A 357 -19.88 -3.29 -14.96
N ASN A 358 -20.38 -4.40 -14.39
CA ASN A 358 -21.42 -4.34 -13.38
C ASN A 358 -20.96 -3.59 -12.13
N VAL A 359 -19.74 -3.88 -11.64
CA VAL A 359 -19.18 -3.15 -10.50
C VAL A 359 -19.02 -1.67 -10.80
N PHE A 360 -18.63 -1.32 -12.04
CA PHE A 360 -18.55 0.08 -12.44
C PHE A 360 -19.92 0.74 -12.59
N HIS A 361 -20.92 0.06 -13.16
CA HIS A 361 -22.29 0.57 -13.30
C HIS A 361 -22.96 0.82 -11.95
N GLU A 362 -22.68 0.00 -10.93
CA GLU A 362 -23.14 0.23 -9.56
C GLU A 362 -22.64 1.55 -8.96
N THR A 363 -21.58 2.15 -9.52
CA THR A 363 -21.13 3.49 -9.11
C THR A 363 -21.99 4.62 -9.65
N GLU A 364 -22.83 4.33 -10.65
CA GLU A 364 -23.67 5.28 -11.39
C GLU A 364 -22.86 6.38 -12.11
N MET A 365 -21.58 6.10 -12.41
CA MET A 365 -20.68 7.00 -13.12
C MET A 365 -20.43 6.54 -14.55
N SER A 366 -20.06 7.49 -15.42
CA SER A 366 -19.49 7.18 -16.74
C SER A 366 -17.97 7.40 -16.74
N GLN A 367 -17.23 6.74 -17.63
CA GLN A 367 -15.78 6.92 -17.74
C GLN A 367 -15.38 8.37 -18.05
N GLU A 368 -16.26 9.15 -18.68
CA GLU A 368 -15.98 10.54 -19.08
C GLU A 368 -15.70 11.47 -17.90
N VAL A 369 -16.25 11.18 -16.71
CA VAL A 369 -16.01 11.99 -15.50
C VAL A 369 -14.54 11.99 -15.09
N PHE A 370 -13.79 10.92 -15.41
CA PHE A 370 -12.36 10.81 -15.14
C PHE A 370 -11.50 11.71 -16.02
N ARG A 371 -12.05 12.33 -17.08
CA ARG A 371 -11.35 13.42 -17.80
C ARG A 371 -11.23 14.67 -16.96
N MET A 372 -12.03 14.81 -15.90
CA MET A 372 -12.01 15.93 -14.97
C MET A 372 -11.98 17.28 -15.68
N LYS A 373 -12.92 17.53 -16.62
CA LYS A 373 -12.90 18.71 -17.51
C LYS A 373 -12.76 20.06 -16.77
N LYS A 374 -13.31 20.16 -15.55
CA LYS A 374 -13.21 21.37 -14.71
C LYS A 374 -11.85 21.50 -14.00
N ILE A 375 -11.15 20.38 -13.76
CA ILE A 375 -9.84 20.33 -13.08
C ILE A 375 -8.93 19.32 -13.81
N PRO A 376 -8.43 19.64 -15.03
CA PRO A 376 -7.73 18.67 -15.89
C PRO A 376 -6.47 18.05 -15.27
N ASP A 377 -5.84 18.72 -14.29
CA ASP A 377 -4.71 18.19 -13.50
C ASP A 377 -5.02 16.86 -12.81
N LEU A 378 -6.30 16.57 -12.57
CA LEU A 378 -6.79 15.36 -11.90
C LEU A 378 -7.26 14.29 -12.87
N ALA A 379 -7.19 14.55 -14.18
CA ALA A 379 -7.59 13.58 -15.18
C ALA A 379 -6.80 12.28 -15.03
N SER A 380 -7.49 11.14 -15.11
CA SER A 380 -6.87 9.82 -15.02
C SER A 380 -7.36 8.93 -16.16
N LYS A 381 -6.42 8.55 -17.04
CA LYS A 381 -6.67 7.61 -18.15
C LYS A 381 -7.19 6.27 -17.67
N GLY A 382 -6.80 5.90 -16.45
CA GLY A 382 -6.92 4.55 -15.96
C GLY A 382 -5.74 3.68 -16.42
N LEU A 383 -5.63 2.52 -15.81
CA LEU A 383 -4.64 1.49 -16.13
C LEU A 383 -5.21 0.14 -15.68
N ARG A 384 -4.52 -0.97 -15.98
CA ARG A 384 -4.85 -2.28 -15.39
C ARG A 384 -3.79 -2.70 -14.40
N ARG A 385 -4.19 -3.44 -13.37
CA ARG A 385 -3.32 -3.92 -12.29
C ARG A 385 -3.60 -5.39 -12.03
N GLU A 386 -2.56 -6.16 -11.73
CA GLU A 386 -2.66 -7.57 -11.36
C GLU A 386 -3.55 -7.79 -10.13
N ILE A 387 -4.47 -8.74 -10.20
CA ILE A 387 -5.46 -9.00 -9.13
C ILE A 387 -4.95 -9.91 -8.01
N LEU A 388 -3.83 -10.60 -8.25
CA LEU A 388 -3.25 -11.57 -7.33
C LEU A 388 -1.82 -11.16 -6.96
N LEU A 389 -1.59 -10.94 -5.68
CA LEU A 389 -0.28 -10.71 -5.11
C LEU A 389 0.39 -12.05 -4.83
N HIS A 390 1.34 -12.44 -5.67
CA HIS A 390 2.01 -13.71 -5.54
C HIS A 390 2.93 -13.70 -4.32
N CYS A 391 2.72 -14.66 -3.41
CA CYS A 391 3.54 -14.86 -2.23
C CYS A 391 3.53 -16.33 -1.80
N LYS A 392 4.59 -16.75 -1.14
CA LYS A 392 4.71 -18.08 -0.52
C LYS A 392 5.12 -17.91 0.93
N PRO A 393 4.16 -17.64 1.82
CA PRO A 393 4.44 -17.48 3.24
C PRO A 393 4.86 -18.81 3.87
N GLU A 394 5.92 -18.73 4.66
CA GLU A 394 6.35 -19.77 5.59
C GLU A 394 6.06 -19.28 7.01
N TYR A 395 5.80 -20.19 7.94
CA TYR A 395 5.49 -19.83 9.31
C TYR A 395 6.21 -20.73 10.32
N VAL A 396 6.50 -20.14 11.49
CA VAL A 396 6.99 -20.85 12.67
C VAL A 396 6.22 -20.37 13.89
N THR A 397 5.69 -21.29 14.67
CA THR A 397 4.97 -21.00 15.92
C THR A 397 5.85 -21.20 17.14
N ALA A 398 5.57 -20.47 18.20
CA ALA A 398 6.21 -20.61 19.50
C ALA A 398 5.28 -20.09 20.61
N GLU A 399 5.63 -20.36 21.86
CA GLU A 399 5.08 -19.60 22.98
C GLU A 399 5.57 -18.14 22.91
N ASP A 400 4.71 -17.21 23.33
CA ASP A 400 5.03 -15.79 23.32
C ASP A 400 5.72 -15.37 24.62
N GLU A 401 7.03 -15.14 24.54
CA GLU A 401 7.85 -14.71 25.67
C GLU A 401 7.44 -13.34 26.24
N LEU A 402 6.74 -12.50 25.48
CA LEU A 402 6.28 -11.18 25.94
C LEU A 402 4.88 -11.21 26.55
N ASN A 403 4.09 -12.24 26.22
CA ASN A 403 2.69 -12.35 26.63
C ASN A 403 2.47 -13.75 27.24
N PRO A 404 2.74 -13.94 28.55
CA PRO A 404 2.67 -15.26 29.18
C PRO A 404 1.34 -15.97 28.97
N GLY A 405 1.40 -17.23 28.55
CA GLY A 405 0.21 -18.05 28.26
C GLY A 405 -0.41 -17.81 26.88
N LYS A 406 0.18 -16.95 26.04
CA LYS A 406 -0.23 -16.73 24.65
C LYS A 406 0.77 -17.38 23.69
N SER A 407 0.34 -17.57 22.45
CA SER A 407 1.21 -18.01 21.37
C SER A 407 1.71 -16.82 20.56
N LYS A 408 2.79 -17.04 19.80
CA LYS A 408 3.22 -16.16 18.71
C LYS A 408 3.45 -16.96 17.43
N VAL A 409 3.40 -16.28 16.30
CA VAL A 409 3.80 -16.83 15.00
C VAL A 409 4.70 -15.86 14.28
N THR A 410 5.79 -16.36 13.71
CA THR A 410 6.63 -15.61 12.79
C THR A 410 6.35 -16.06 11.36
N LEU A 411 5.92 -15.13 10.51
CA LEU A 411 5.67 -15.31 9.09
C LEU A 411 6.82 -14.75 8.26
N THR A 412 7.32 -15.52 7.30
CA THR A 412 8.37 -15.12 6.36
C THR A 412 7.86 -15.17 4.93
N PHE A 413 7.96 -14.07 4.19
CA PHE A 413 7.56 -14.01 2.78
C PHE A 413 8.22 -12.83 2.06
N SER A 414 8.28 -12.89 0.73
CA SER A 414 8.78 -11.79 -0.11
C SER A 414 7.67 -11.17 -0.95
N LEU A 415 7.68 -9.85 -1.07
CA LEU A 415 6.75 -9.09 -1.91
C LEU A 415 7.49 -8.13 -2.85
N PRO A 416 6.98 -7.88 -4.07
CA PRO A 416 7.55 -6.89 -4.96
C PRO A 416 7.38 -5.47 -4.42
N LYS A 417 8.17 -4.53 -4.95
CA LYS A 417 8.04 -3.10 -4.61
C LYS A 417 6.61 -2.60 -4.86
N GLY A 418 6.13 -1.70 -4.01
CA GLY A 418 4.77 -1.16 -4.09
C GLY A 418 3.68 -2.04 -3.45
N SER A 419 4.03 -3.23 -2.96
CA SER A 419 3.13 -4.09 -2.18
C SER A 419 3.34 -3.90 -0.68
N TYR A 420 2.31 -4.22 0.11
CA TYR A 420 2.31 -4.05 1.57
C TYR A 420 2.16 -5.41 2.26
N ALA A 421 2.94 -5.64 3.32
CA ALA A 421 2.87 -6.87 4.11
C ALA A 421 1.49 -7.11 4.73
N THR A 422 0.76 -6.03 5.04
CA THR A 422 -0.60 -6.10 5.57
C THR A 422 -1.57 -6.83 4.64
N THR A 423 -1.34 -6.84 3.32
CA THR A 423 -2.18 -7.59 2.38
C THR A 423 -2.08 -9.11 2.61
N VAL A 424 -0.88 -9.62 2.96
CA VAL A 424 -0.69 -11.04 3.30
C VAL A 424 -1.19 -11.32 4.72
N LEU A 425 -0.80 -10.49 5.69
CA LEU A 425 -1.16 -10.67 7.10
C LEU A 425 -2.67 -10.63 7.31
N ARG A 426 -3.40 -9.88 6.49
CA ARG A 426 -4.86 -9.82 6.50
C ARG A 426 -5.50 -11.21 6.46
N GLU A 427 -5.02 -12.10 5.59
CA GLU A 427 -5.59 -13.44 5.41
C GLU A 427 -5.29 -14.37 6.60
N TYR A 428 -4.21 -14.11 7.34
CA TYR A 428 -3.88 -14.83 8.57
C TYR A 428 -4.59 -14.27 9.81
N MET A 429 -4.46 -12.97 10.06
CA MET A 429 -4.92 -12.34 11.30
C MET A 429 -6.44 -12.14 11.32
N LYS A 430 -7.06 -11.81 10.17
CA LYS A 430 -8.48 -11.47 9.99
C LYS A 430 -9.04 -10.56 11.11
N THR A 431 -8.26 -9.53 11.44
CA THR A 431 -8.55 -8.56 12.51
C THR A 431 -8.80 -7.17 11.94
N ASP A 432 -9.08 -6.20 12.81
CA ASP A 432 -9.18 -4.79 12.42
C ASP A 432 -7.86 -4.29 11.79
N PRO A 433 -7.87 -3.71 10.57
CA PRO A 433 -6.68 -3.15 9.94
C PRO A 433 -5.89 -2.16 10.79
N LEU A 434 -6.53 -1.45 11.72
CA LEU A 434 -5.85 -0.54 12.64
C LEU A 434 -4.92 -1.27 13.63
N LYS A 435 -5.22 -2.53 13.95
CA LYS A 435 -4.33 -3.39 14.75
C LYS A 435 -3.11 -3.89 13.94
N MET A 436 -3.14 -3.70 12.62
CA MET A 436 -2.04 -4.05 11.71
C MET A 436 -1.18 -2.84 11.30
N SER A 437 -1.52 -1.62 11.72
CA SER A 437 -0.87 -0.37 11.28
C SER A 437 0.21 0.18 12.22
#